data_AF-A0A5C7IPE0-F1
#
_entry.id   AF-A0A5C7IPE0-F1
#
_cell.length_a   1.000
_cell.length_b   1.000
_cell.length_c   1.000
_cell.angle_alpha   90.00
_cell.angle_beta   90.00
_cell.angle_gamma   90.00
#
_symmetry.space_group_name_H-M   'P 1'
#
loop_
_entity.id
_entity.type
_entity.pdbx_description
1 polymer ?
#
loop_
_entity_poly.entity_id
_entity_poly.type
_entity_poly.pdbx_seq_one_letter_code
_entity_poly.pdbx_strand_id
1 'polypeptide(L)'
;MSEIKQLSFPADSSLLSVGNLYGKNAYECGQIDEWLEYALAFLSGSEFETASNYVDMYLEKRTLLVGDCLSIADIAIWSALVGIGQTWESLRKYNLLRWFNSICVEYSDSLNEITAKYVQSKRGLGKSSSRPCFEVDLPDAEIGKVRLRFAPEPSGYLHIGHSKAALLNQYFAQRYQGQLIVRFDDTNPAKESNEFVDNLLKDIETLGIKYEAVTYTSDFFPGLMEMAETDLPGQGLC
;
A
#
# COMPACT_ATOMS: atom_id res chain seq x y z
N MET A 1 -38.86 16.58 -45.90
CA MET A 1 -38.66 17.53 -44.79
C MET A 1 -39.38 16.99 -43.57
N SER A 2 -38.69 16.21 -42.76
CA SER A 2 -39.17 15.77 -41.45
C SER A 2 -38.01 15.99 -40.47
N GLU A 3 -38.13 17.05 -39.69
CA GLU A 3 -37.16 17.49 -38.69
C GLU A 3 -36.95 16.41 -37.62
N ILE A 4 -35.70 15.98 -37.49
CA ILE A 4 -35.24 15.20 -36.34
C ILE A 4 -35.13 16.18 -35.18
N LYS A 5 -36.04 16.08 -34.20
CA LYS A 5 -35.90 16.74 -32.90
C LYS A 5 -34.61 16.23 -32.25
N GLN A 6 -33.60 17.09 -32.22
CA GLN A 6 -32.47 16.99 -31.31
C GLN A 6 -33.02 16.95 -29.89
N LEU A 7 -32.93 15.78 -29.23
CA LEU A 7 -33.09 15.70 -27.79
C LEU A 7 -31.87 16.39 -27.17
N SER A 8 -32.05 17.63 -26.73
CA SER A 8 -31.08 18.30 -25.87
C SER A 8 -31.14 17.65 -24.49
N PHE A 9 -30.12 16.87 -24.14
CA PHE A 9 -29.89 16.51 -22.75
C PHE A 9 -29.38 17.75 -22.01
N PRO A 10 -29.88 18.08 -20.82
CA PRO A 10 -29.36 19.19 -20.04
C PRO A 10 -27.91 18.87 -19.64
N ALA A 11 -26.99 19.72 -20.07
CA ALA A 11 -25.63 19.74 -19.54
C ALA A 11 -25.69 20.24 -18.10
N ASP A 12 -25.92 19.32 -17.16
CA ASP A 12 -25.83 19.62 -15.73
C ASP A 12 -24.35 19.74 -15.37
N SER A 13 -23.83 20.95 -15.52
CA SER A 13 -22.43 21.33 -15.32
C SER A 13 -22.03 21.36 -13.83
N SER A 14 -22.57 20.46 -13.01
CA SER A 14 -22.38 20.39 -11.55
C SER A 14 -21.90 19.01 -11.06
N LEU A 15 -21.34 18.16 -11.93
CA LEU A 15 -21.32 16.72 -11.69
C LEU A 15 -20.08 16.08 -11.07
N LEU A 16 -19.04 16.83 -10.67
CA LEU A 16 -17.93 16.25 -9.92
C LEU A 16 -17.43 17.18 -8.80
N SER A 17 -18.15 17.19 -7.67
CA SER A 17 -17.47 17.52 -6.41
C SER A 17 -16.51 16.37 -6.11
N VAL A 18 -15.23 16.68 -5.85
CA VAL A 18 -14.16 15.69 -5.55
C VAL A 18 -14.56 14.69 -4.45
N GLY A 19 -15.52 15.06 -3.58
CA GLY A 19 -16.04 14.18 -2.54
C GLY A 19 -16.92 13.01 -3.00
N ASN A 20 -17.31 12.93 -4.28
CA ASN A 20 -18.28 11.93 -4.76
C ASN A 20 -17.68 10.80 -5.64
N LEU A 21 -16.35 10.70 -5.71
CA LEU A 21 -15.65 9.72 -6.58
C LEU A 21 -15.57 8.31 -5.99
N TYR A 22 -15.90 8.13 -4.71
CA TYR A 22 -15.77 6.87 -3.98
C TYR A 22 -17.13 6.18 -3.74
N GLY A 23 -18.15 6.52 -4.53
CA GLY A 23 -19.49 5.92 -4.45
C GLY A 23 -20.43 6.65 -3.49
N LYS A 24 -21.74 6.50 -3.73
CA LYS A 24 -22.81 7.17 -2.97
C LYS A 24 -23.33 6.30 -1.82
N ASN A 25 -23.09 4.99 -1.87
CA ASN A 25 -23.56 4.00 -0.89
C ASN A 25 -22.49 2.93 -0.64
N ALA A 26 -22.64 2.18 0.45
CA ALA A 26 -21.66 1.17 0.86
C ALA A 26 -21.47 0.04 -0.18
N TYR A 27 -22.48 -0.23 -1.02
CA TYR A 27 -22.37 -1.22 -2.08
C TYR A 27 -21.45 -0.74 -3.19
N GLU A 28 -21.63 0.49 -3.68
CA GLU A 28 -20.76 1.13 -4.66
C GLU A 28 -19.32 1.28 -4.14
N CYS A 29 -19.13 1.68 -2.87
CA CYS A 29 -17.81 1.73 -2.25
C CYS A 29 -17.08 0.37 -2.34
N GLY A 30 -17.77 -0.72 -1.98
CA GLY A 30 -17.18 -2.06 -2.03
C GLY A 30 -16.84 -2.52 -3.45
N GLN A 31 -17.67 -2.16 -4.44
CA GLN A 31 -17.36 -2.44 -5.85
C GLN A 31 -16.15 -1.63 -6.34
N ILE A 32 -16.04 -0.38 -5.88
CA ILE A 32 -14.90 0.47 -6.22
C ILE A 32 -13.60 -0.13 -5.66
N ASP A 33 -13.61 -0.61 -4.43
CA ASP A 33 -12.44 -1.25 -3.82
C ASP A 33 -11.99 -2.50 -4.58
N GLU A 34 -12.94 -3.35 -4.96
CA GLU A 34 -12.66 -4.53 -5.80
C GLU A 34 -11.98 -4.13 -7.12
N TRP A 35 -12.49 -3.08 -7.78
CA TRP A 35 -11.89 -2.58 -9.03
C TRP A 35 -10.52 -1.93 -8.85
N LEU A 36 -10.28 -1.27 -7.70
CA LEU A 36 -8.96 -0.70 -7.39
C LEU A 36 -7.91 -1.80 -7.20
N GLU A 37 -8.28 -2.89 -6.51
CA GLU A 37 -7.41 -4.07 -6.42
C GLU A 37 -7.19 -4.70 -7.80
N TYR A 38 -8.25 -4.82 -8.60
CA TYR A 38 -8.18 -5.40 -9.94
C TYR A 38 -7.31 -4.59 -10.91
N ALA A 39 -7.26 -3.26 -10.76
CA ALA A 39 -6.43 -2.38 -11.59
C ALA A 39 -4.95 -2.74 -11.53
N LEU A 40 -4.48 -3.39 -10.46
CA LEU A 40 -3.10 -3.87 -10.35
C LEU A 40 -2.76 -4.96 -11.37
N ALA A 41 -3.75 -5.74 -11.82
CA ALA A 41 -3.55 -6.77 -12.84
C ALA A 41 -3.13 -6.17 -14.20
N PHE A 42 -3.49 -4.90 -14.46
CA PHE A 42 -3.05 -4.18 -15.66
C PHE A 42 -1.56 -3.81 -15.61
N LEU A 43 -0.96 -3.74 -14.42
CA LEU A 43 0.47 -3.47 -14.24
C LEU A 43 1.33 -4.73 -14.44
N SER A 44 0.73 -5.91 -14.37
CA SER A 44 1.38 -7.21 -14.55
C SER A 44 1.27 -7.66 -16.01
N GLY A 45 2.37 -7.59 -16.75
CA GLY A 45 2.39 -7.91 -18.20
C GLY A 45 1.89 -9.31 -18.57
N SER A 46 1.97 -10.30 -17.66
CA SER A 46 1.46 -11.66 -17.88
C SER A 46 -0.06 -11.79 -17.71
N GLU A 47 -0.69 -10.90 -16.94
CA GLU A 47 -2.13 -10.94 -16.61
C GLU A 47 -2.95 -9.93 -17.42
N PHE A 48 -2.26 -9.01 -18.09
CA PHE A 48 -2.84 -7.90 -18.84
C PHE A 48 -3.91 -8.31 -19.85
N GLU A 49 -3.66 -9.36 -20.65
CA GLU A 49 -4.59 -9.81 -21.68
C GLU A 49 -5.88 -10.37 -21.05
N THR A 50 -5.75 -11.19 -20.01
CA THR A 50 -6.88 -11.73 -19.24
C THR A 50 -7.67 -10.61 -18.57
N ALA A 51 -6.97 -9.63 -17.98
CA ALA A 51 -7.60 -8.48 -17.34
C ALA A 51 -8.37 -7.61 -18.34
N SER A 52 -7.76 -7.32 -19.49
CA SER A 52 -8.40 -6.56 -20.57
C SER A 52 -9.63 -7.27 -21.13
N ASN A 53 -9.59 -8.60 -21.26
CA ASN A 53 -10.74 -9.41 -21.67
C ASN A 53 -11.89 -9.32 -20.67
N TYR A 54 -11.59 -9.42 -19.38
CA TYR A 54 -12.59 -9.36 -18.33
C TYR A 54 -13.29 -8.00 -18.29
N VAL A 55 -12.52 -6.90 -18.37
CA VAL A 55 -13.08 -5.54 -18.38
C VAL A 55 -13.90 -5.30 -19.64
N ASP A 56 -13.44 -5.73 -20.82
CA ASP A 56 -14.19 -5.59 -22.07
C ASP A 56 -15.55 -6.32 -22.01
N MET A 57 -15.60 -7.50 -21.38
CA MET A 57 -16.84 -8.24 -21.16
C MET A 57 -17.73 -7.56 -20.11
N TYR A 58 -17.15 -7.04 -19.04
CA TYR A 58 -17.88 -6.32 -18.00
C TYR A 58 -18.56 -5.04 -18.53
N LEU A 59 -17.86 -4.32 -19.41
CA LEU A 59 -18.34 -3.10 -20.06
C LEU A 59 -19.33 -3.33 -21.20
N GLU A 60 -19.62 -4.58 -21.57
CA GLU A 60 -20.57 -4.89 -22.66
C GLU A 60 -21.94 -4.22 -22.43
N LYS A 61 -22.42 -4.25 -21.18
CA LYS A 61 -23.75 -3.73 -20.78
C LYS A 61 -23.67 -2.47 -19.92
N ARG A 62 -22.48 -1.87 -19.77
CA ARG A 62 -22.24 -0.78 -18.82
C ARG A 62 -21.51 0.38 -19.48
N THR A 63 -21.89 1.59 -19.09
CA THR A 63 -21.24 2.83 -19.53
C THR A 63 -20.05 3.19 -18.66
N LEU A 64 -20.05 2.81 -17.38
CA LEU A 64 -18.99 3.02 -16.39
C LEU A 64 -18.82 1.75 -15.53
N LEU A 65 -17.71 1.63 -14.80
CA LEU A 65 -17.42 0.46 -13.99
C LEU A 65 -18.36 0.35 -12.78
N VAL A 66 -18.61 1.46 -12.09
CA VAL A 66 -19.47 1.47 -10.89
C VAL A 66 -20.50 2.60 -10.98
N GLY A 67 -21.77 2.25 -10.79
CA GLY A 67 -22.86 3.23 -10.75
C GLY A 67 -23.11 3.93 -12.09
N ASP A 68 -23.55 5.19 -12.00
CA ASP A 68 -23.95 6.07 -13.09
C ASP A 68 -23.06 7.32 -13.26
N CYS A 69 -22.03 7.46 -12.41
CA CYS A 69 -21.14 8.62 -12.37
C CYS A 69 -19.67 8.16 -12.41
N LEU A 70 -18.78 9.00 -12.95
CA LEU A 70 -17.34 8.71 -12.99
C LEU A 70 -16.82 8.43 -11.57
N SER A 71 -16.21 7.26 -11.38
CA SER A 71 -15.68 6.82 -10.09
C SER A 71 -14.16 6.71 -10.11
N ILE A 72 -13.52 6.58 -8.94
CA ILE A 72 -12.08 6.35 -8.87
C ILE A 72 -11.68 4.99 -9.49
N ALA A 73 -12.59 4.02 -9.55
CA ALA A 73 -12.37 2.76 -10.25
C ALA A 73 -12.15 2.99 -11.75
N ASP A 74 -12.98 3.84 -12.38
CA ASP A 74 -12.84 4.19 -13.80
C ASP A 74 -11.51 4.89 -14.07
N ILE A 75 -11.16 5.85 -13.20
CA ILE A 75 -9.90 6.60 -13.29
C ILE A 75 -8.70 5.66 -13.15
N ALA A 76 -8.76 4.69 -12.22
CA ALA A 76 -7.67 3.76 -11.97
C ALA A 76 -7.38 2.88 -13.19
N ILE A 77 -8.41 2.21 -13.74
CA ILE A 77 -8.28 1.36 -14.94
C ILE A 77 -7.86 2.19 -16.15
N TRP A 78 -8.46 3.37 -16.34
CA TRP A 78 -8.12 4.26 -17.45
C TRP A 78 -6.65 4.70 -17.37
N SER A 79 -6.17 5.10 -16.19
CA SER A 79 -4.79 5.51 -15.98
C SER A 79 -3.79 4.36 -16.20
N ALA A 80 -4.16 3.13 -15.83
CA ALA A 80 -3.35 1.94 -16.08
C ALA A 80 -3.18 1.68 -17.59
N LEU A 81 -4.27 1.80 -18.36
CA LEU A 81 -4.24 1.69 -19.83
C LEU A 81 -3.39 2.79 -20.48
N VAL A 82 -3.52 4.04 -20.02
CA VAL A 82 -2.66 5.14 -20.48
C VAL A 82 -1.18 4.85 -20.22
N GLY A 83 -0.85 4.30 -19.05
CA GLY A 83 0.53 3.96 -18.66
C GLY A 83 1.17 2.88 -19.54
N ILE A 84 0.37 1.98 -20.11
CA ILE A 84 0.81 0.90 -20.99
C ILE A 84 1.00 1.39 -22.44
N GLY A 85 0.30 2.48 -22.82
CA GLY A 85 0.40 3.13 -24.12
C GLY A 85 -0.38 2.42 -25.24
N GLN A 86 -0.13 2.80 -26.49
CA GLN A 86 -0.88 2.37 -27.68
C GLN A 86 -0.86 0.84 -27.96
N THR A 87 -0.09 0.06 -27.19
CA THR A 87 0.05 -1.40 -27.35
C THR A 87 -1.26 -2.13 -27.06
N TRP A 88 -2.07 -1.67 -26.11
CA TRP A 88 -3.35 -2.32 -25.79
C TRP A 88 -4.45 -2.05 -26.80
N GLU A 89 -4.39 -0.93 -27.53
CA GLU A 89 -5.38 -0.59 -28.56
C GLU A 89 -5.39 -1.62 -29.71
N SER A 90 -4.26 -2.30 -29.90
CA SER A 90 -4.11 -3.38 -30.89
C SER A 90 -4.94 -4.64 -30.55
N LEU A 91 -5.40 -4.80 -29.30
CA LEU A 91 -6.12 -5.99 -28.81
C LEU A 91 -7.58 -6.09 -29.27
N ARG A 92 -8.06 -5.16 -30.12
CA ARG A 92 -9.41 -5.15 -30.74
C ARG A 92 -10.56 -5.35 -29.74
N LYS A 93 -10.50 -4.68 -28.59
CA LYS A 93 -11.53 -4.71 -27.54
C LYS A 93 -12.51 -3.56 -27.70
N TYR A 94 -13.68 -3.85 -28.27
CA TYR A 94 -14.63 -2.82 -28.70
C TYR A 94 -15.24 -2.05 -27.53
N ASN A 95 -15.68 -2.74 -26.48
CA ASN A 95 -16.35 -2.09 -25.35
C ASN A 95 -15.35 -1.30 -24.50
N LEU A 96 -14.16 -1.86 -24.28
CA LEU A 96 -13.07 -1.20 -23.58
C LEU A 96 -12.61 0.07 -24.32
N LEU A 97 -12.41 -0.01 -25.63
CA LEU A 97 -12.01 1.14 -26.44
C LEU A 97 -13.11 2.22 -26.48
N ARG A 98 -14.38 1.80 -26.62
CA ARG A 98 -15.54 2.71 -26.55
C ARG A 98 -15.56 3.46 -25.22
N TRP A 99 -15.47 2.74 -24.11
CA TRP A 99 -15.45 3.29 -22.76
C TRP A 99 -14.26 4.23 -22.55
N PHE A 100 -13.06 3.82 -22.95
CA PHE A 100 -11.85 4.63 -22.83
C PHE A 100 -11.98 5.97 -23.58
N ASN A 101 -12.48 5.94 -24.81
CA ASN A 101 -12.70 7.14 -25.61
C ASN A 101 -13.82 8.03 -25.04
N SER A 102 -14.90 7.45 -24.51
CA SER A 102 -15.96 8.19 -23.81
C SER A 102 -15.39 8.95 -22.61
N ILE A 103 -14.52 8.31 -21.80
CA ILE A 103 -13.86 9.00 -20.68
C ILE A 103 -13.00 10.18 -21.17
N CYS A 104 -12.20 9.97 -22.22
CA CYS A 104 -11.35 11.02 -22.79
C CYS A 104 -12.16 12.21 -23.33
N VAL A 105 -13.35 11.99 -23.87
CA VAL A 105 -14.18 13.06 -24.44
C VAL A 105 -15.00 13.77 -23.36
N GLU A 106 -15.66 13.01 -22.49
CA GLU A 106 -16.67 13.54 -21.56
C GLU A 106 -16.05 14.10 -20.28
N TYR A 107 -14.89 13.59 -19.85
CA TYR A 107 -14.29 13.92 -18.54
C TYR A 107 -12.89 14.52 -18.63
N SER A 108 -12.40 14.89 -19.81
CA SER A 108 -11.06 15.47 -20.00
C SER A 108 -10.81 16.70 -19.11
N ASP A 109 -11.75 17.64 -19.06
CA ASP A 109 -11.61 18.86 -18.24
C ASP A 109 -11.51 18.54 -16.74
N SER A 110 -12.34 17.61 -16.27
CA SER A 110 -12.33 17.18 -14.85
C SER A 110 -11.05 16.42 -14.50
N LEU A 111 -10.59 15.53 -15.38
CA LEU A 111 -9.34 14.80 -15.21
C LEU A 111 -8.13 15.75 -15.23
N ASN A 112 -8.14 16.76 -16.11
CA ASN A 112 -7.11 17.79 -16.17
C ASN A 112 -7.10 18.63 -14.90
N GLU A 113 -8.25 18.97 -14.33
CA GLU A 113 -8.34 19.70 -13.06
C GLU A 113 -7.78 18.88 -11.89
N ILE A 114 -8.18 17.61 -11.77
CA ILE A 114 -7.67 16.68 -10.74
C ILE A 114 -6.16 16.49 -10.90
N THR A 115 -5.70 16.29 -12.14
CA THR A 115 -4.28 16.14 -12.46
C THR A 115 -3.51 17.42 -12.12
N ALA A 116 -4.05 18.60 -12.44
CA ALA A 116 -3.42 19.88 -12.12
C ALA A 116 -3.30 20.07 -10.59
N LYS A 117 -4.34 19.73 -9.82
CA LYS A 117 -4.31 19.78 -8.35
C LYS A 117 -3.28 18.81 -7.76
N TYR A 118 -3.22 17.58 -8.27
CA TYR A 118 -2.25 16.57 -7.82
C TYR A 118 -0.81 16.93 -8.20
N VAL A 119 -0.59 17.42 -9.43
CA VAL A 119 0.75 17.82 -9.93
C VAL A 119 1.23 19.10 -9.23
N GLN A 120 0.35 20.05 -8.89
CA GLN A 120 0.71 21.20 -8.07
C GLN A 120 1.09 20.79 -6.65
N SER A 121 0.36 19.83 -6.06
CA SER A 121 0.74 19.21 -4.77
C SER A 121 2.11 18.51 -4.85
N LYS A 122 2.39 17.80 -5.95
CA LYS A 122 3.69 17.15 -6.20
C LYS A 122 4.82 18.08 -6.64
N ARG A 123 4.58 19.33 -7.05
CA ARG A 123 5.67 20.29 -7.34
C ARG A 123 6.47 20.70 -6.09
N GLY A 124 6.00 20.35 -4.89
CA GLY A 124 6.79 20.38 -3.65
C GLY A 124 7.64 19.13 -3.38
N LEU A 125 7.42 18.01 -4.10
CA LEU A 125 8.17 16.75 -3.94
C LEU A 125 8.80 16.35 -5.29
N GLY A 126 10.08 16.72 -5.44
CA GLY A 126 10.90 16.39 -6.59
C GLY A 126 10.96 14.89 -6.92
N LYS A 127 10.97 14.62 -8.23
CA LYS A 127 11.06 13.33 -8.93
C LYS A 127 11.96 12.26 -8.27
N SER A 128 11.43 11.05 -8.16
CA SER A 128 12.01 9.85 -8.77
C SER A 128 10.88 8.90 -9.20
N SER A 129 11.04 8.26 -10.36
CA SER A 129 10.11 7.24 -10.85
C SER A 129 10.44 5.90 -10.22
N SER A 130 9.64 5.50 -9.25
CA SER A 130 9.37 4.12 -8.88
C SER A 130 8.01 4.12 -8.20
N ARG A 131 7.29 2.99 -8.29
CA ARG A 131 6.01 2.62 -7.65
C ARG A 131 5.62 3.52 -6.46
N PRO A 132 4.34 3.84 -6.22
CA PRO A 132 3.91 4.41 -4.94
C PRO A 132 4.01 3.31 -3.87
N CYS A 133 5.24 2.93 -3.53
CA CYS A 133 5.55 2.38 -2.24
C CYS A 133 5.46 3.57 -1.29
N PHE A 134 4.60 3.48 -0.28
CA PHE A 134 4.71 4.35 0.88
C PHE A 134 6.09 4.06 1.51
N GLU A 135 7.14 4.68 0.98
CA GLU A 135 8.48 4.63 1.57
C GLU A 135 8.45 5.58 2.77
N VAL A 136 8.18 5.00 3.94
CA VAL A 136 8.34 5.68 5.22
C VAL A 136 9.81 5.61 5.57
N ASP A 137 10.52 6.73 5.47
CA ASP A 137 11.89 6.85 5.94
C ASP A 137 11.94 7.04 7.46
N LEU A 138 13.04 6.63 8.07
CA LEU A 138 13.27 6.84 9.49
C LEU A 138 13.70 8.31 9.72
N PRO A 139 13.06 9.05 10.65
CA PRO A 139 13.46 10.42 10.95
C PRO A 139 14.88 10.45 11.51
N ASP A 140 15.70 11.39 11.03
CA ASP A 140 17.10 11.61 11.44
C ASP A 140 18.03 10.39 11.31
N ALA A 141 17.71 9.45 10.43
CA ALA A 141 18.52 8.26 10.22
C ALA A 141 19.81 8.55 9.43
N GLU A 142 20.94 8.33 10.08
CA GLU A 142 22.26 8.37 9.45
C GLU A 142 22.69 6.97 8.97
N ILE A 143 23.19 6.90 7.73
CA ILE A 143 23.71 5.65 7.14
C ILE A 143 24.85 5.10 8.01
N GLY A 144 24.77 3.82 8.37
CA GLY A 144 25.73 3.12 9.20
C GLY A 144 25.50 3.26 10.72
N LYS A 145 24.60 4.15 11.17
CA LYS A 145 24.32 4.35 12.60
C LYS A 145 22.98 3.79 13.06
N VAL A 146 22.12 3.38 12.14
CA VAL A 146 20.81 2.81 12.48
C VAL A 146 21.00 1.46 13.20
N ARG A 147 20.36 1.32 14.36
CA ARG A 147 20.30 0.08 15.13
C ARG A 147 18.86 -0.32 15.37
N LEU A 148 18.49 -1.47 14.85
CA LEU A 148 17.14 -2.02 14.93
C LEU A 148 17.18 -3.28 15.78
N ARG A 149 16.04 -3.58 16.43
CA ARG A 149 15.89 -4.79 17.22
C ARG A 149 14.61 -5.52 16.85
N PHE A 150 14.72 -6.83 16.73
CA PHE A 150 13.56 -7.73 16.76
C PHE A 150 13.52 -8.37 18.15
N ALA A 151 12.45 -8.08 18.91
CA ALA A 151 12.33 -8.48 20.31
C ALA A 151 11.17 -9.46 20.54
N PRO A 152 11.32 -10.74 20.15
CA PRO A 152 10.31 -11.76 20.34
C PRO A 152 10.28 -12.26 21.80
N GLU A 153 9.09 -12.49 22.32
CA GLU A 153 8.91 -13.21 23.59
C GLU A 153 9.07 -14.73 23.34
N PRO A 154 9.91 -15.45 24.12
CA PRO A 154 10.12 -16.88 23.94
C PRO A 154 9.02 -17.73 24.61
N SER A 155 7.76 -17.31 24.47
CA SER A 155 6.58 -17.97 25.05
C SER A 155 5.73 -18.75 24.03
N GLY A 156 6.10 -18.72 22.75
CA GLY A 156 5.40 -19.43 21.68
C GLY A 156 6.12 -19.35 20.33
N TYR A 157 5.51 -19.96 19.31
CA TYR A 157 6.08 -20.06 17.96
C TYR A 157 5.95 -18.76 17.15
N LEU A 158 6.83 -18.61 16.17
CA LEU A 158 6.80 -17.49 15.24
C LEU A 158 5.55 -17.60 14.34
N HIS A 159 4.80 -16.50 14.23
CA HIS A 159 3.64 -16.41 13.35
C HIS A 159 3.79 -15.23 12.38
N ILE A 160 2.87 -15.10 11.41
CA ILE A 160 2.98 -14.11 10.32
C ILE A 160 3.18 -12.66 10.81
N GLY A 161 2.62 -12.31 11.98
CA GLY A 161 2.81 -11.00 12.61
C GLY A 161 4.27 -10.75 12.98
N HIS A 162 4.93 -11.73 13.58
CA HIS A 162 6.37 -11.68 13.87
C HIS A 162 7.20 -11.59 12.58
N SER A 163 6.85 -12.37 11.55
CA SER A 163 7.54 -12.31 10.25
C SER A 163 7.51 -10.90 9.67
N LYS A 164 6.35 -10.22 9.73
CA LYS A 164 6.22 -8.84 9.24
C LYS A 164 7.16 -7.88 9.97
N ALA A 165 7.21 -7.94 11.30
CA ALA A 165 8.07 -7.07 12.09
C ALA A 165 9.56 -7.34 11.81
N ALA A 166 9.94 -8.61 11.72
CA ALA A 166 11.33 -9.01 11.53
C ALA A 166 11.83 -8.64 10.11
N LEU A 167 11.02 -8.86 9.07
CA LEU A 167 11.32 -8.45 7.70
C LEU A 167 11.40 -6.93 7.54
N LEU A 168 10.50 -6.18 8.21
CA LEU A 168 10.53 -4.72 8.19
C LEU A 168 11.81 -4.17 8.82
N ASN A 169 12.22 -4.71 9.97
CA ASN A 169 13.47 -4.34 10.61
C ASN A 169 14.68 -4.68 9.73
N GLN A 170 14.67 -5.85 9.07
CA GLN A 170 15.73 -6.21 8.13
C GLN A 170 15.80 -5.24 6.94
N TYR A 171 14.64 -4.85 6.38
CA TYR A 171 14.56 -3.89 5.28
C TYR A 171 15.24 -2.56 5.65
N PHE A 172 14.94 -2.01 6.83
CA PHE A 172 15.56 -0.77 7.29
C PHE A 172 17.04 -0.93 7.62
N ALA A 173 17.45 -2.05 8.21
CA ALA A 173 18.87 -2.33 8.47
C ALA A 173 19.67 -2.36 7.15
N GLN A 174 19.14 -3.00 6.11
CA GLN A 174 19.79 -3.03 4.80
C GLN A 174 19.81 -1.66 4.12
N ARG A 175 18.68 -0.94 4.13
CA ARG A 175 18.55 0.39 3.51
C ARG A 175 19.54 1.40 4.09
N TYR A 176 19.67 1.41 5.42
CA TYR A 176 20.51 2.37 6.12
C TYR A 176 21.91 1.81 6.47
N GLN A 177 22.30 0.65 5.93
CA GLN A 177 23.55 -0.05 6.30
C GLN A 177 23.73 -0.18 7.82
N GLY A 178 22.61 -0.34 8.51
CA GLY A 178 22.54 -0.44 9.96
C GLY A 178 22.67 -1.87 10.46
N GLN A 179 22.46 -2.02 11.77
CA GLN A 179 22.59 -3.28 12.48
C GLN A 179 21.22 -3.78 12.92
N LEU A 180 20.99 -5.09 12.82
CA LEU A 180 19.80 -5.76 13.34
C LEU A 180 20.22 -6.71 14.47
N ILE A 181 19.61 -6.53 15.64
CA ILE A 181 19.84 -7.37 16.82
C ILE A 181 18.56 -8.17 17.10
N VAL A 182 18.72 -9.46 17.41
CA VAL A 182 17.62 -10.27 17.96
C VAL A 182 17.75 -10.25 19.47
N ARG A 183 16.70 -9.84 20.17
CA ARG A 183 16.68 -9.79 21.63
C ARG A 183 15.53 -10.61 22.18
N PHE A 184 15.81 -11.73 22.82
CA PHE A 184 14.76 -12.49 23.50
C PHE A 184 14.30 -11.73 24.74
N ASP A 185 13.00 -11.49 24.82
CA ASP A 185 12.40 -10.80 25.96
C ASP A 185 11.99 -11.81 27.03
N ASP A 186 13.00 -12.31 27.77
CA ASP A 186 12.92 -13.41 28.72
C ASP A 186 12.69 -12.93 30.17
N THR A 187 11.62 -12.16 30.37
CA THR A 187 11.27 -11.55 31.67
C THR A 187 10.29 -12.36 32.51
N ASN A 188 9.68 -13.40 31.93
CA ASN A 188 8.65 -14.24 32.52
C ASN A 188 9.08 -15.71 32.62
N PRO A 189 9.73 -16.11 33.72
CA PRO A 189 10.28 -17.45 33.88
C PRO A 189 9.24 -18.59 33.87
N ALA A 190 7.94 -18.28 33.99
CA ALA A 190 6.88 -19.29 34.00
C ALA A 190 6.39 -19.69 32.60
N LYS A 191 6.66 -18.88 31.57
CA LYS A 191 6.13 -19.09 30.21
C LYS A 191 7.20 -19.38 29.17
N GLU A 192 8.46 -19.33 29.57
CA GLU A 192 9.59 -19.38 28.67
C GLU A 192 10.19 -20.78 28.63
N SER A 193 10.61 -21.20 27.44
CA SER A 193 11.28 -22.49 27.23
C SER A 193 12.41 -22.34 26.23
N ASN A 194 13.53 -23.02 26.49
CA ASN A 194 14.65 -23.11 25.54
C ASN A 194 14.19 -23.66 24.18
N GLU A 195 13.17 -24.54 24.17
CA GLU A 195 12.59 -25.05 22.92
C GLU A 195 12.03 -23.92 22.05
N PHE A 196 11.40 -22.91 22.64
CA PHE A 196 10.86 -21.79 21.87
C PHE A 196 11.97 -20.89 21.33
N VAL A 197 13.03 -20.68 22.11
CA VAL A 197 14.23 -19.94 21.67
C VAL A 197 14.86 -20.60 20.44
N ASP A 198 15.11 -21.91 20.52
CA ASP A 198 15.75 -22.68 19.44
C ASP A 198 14.89 -22.70 18.17
N ASN A 199 13.59 -22.94 18.31
CA ASN A 199 12.67 -22.92 17.16
C ASN A 199 12.59 -21.53 16.54
N LEU A 200 12.55 -20.47 17.36
CA LEU A 200 12.45 -19.11 16.84
C LEU A 200 13.72 -18.69 16.09
N LEU A 201 14.91 -19.07 16.57
CA LEU A 201 16.16 -18.86 15.83
C LEU A 201 16.14 -19.58 14.48
N LYS A 202 15.65 -20.81 14.45
CA LYS A 202 15.50 -21.58 13.21
C LYS A 202 14.49 -20.94 12.24
N ASP A 203 13.39 -20.41 12.75
CA ASP A 203 12.40 -19.70 11.93
C ASP A 203 12.98 -18.39 11.35
N ILE A 204 13.74 -17.63 12.14
CA ILE A 204 14.45 -16.42 11.69
C ILE A 204 15.46 -16.76 10.58
N GLU A 205 16.22 -17.84 10.75
CA GLU A 205 17.16 -18.33 9.72
C GLU A 205 16.42 -18.76 8.45
N THR A 206 15.30 -19.47 8.60
CA THR A 206 14.45 -19.92 7.47
C THR A 206 13.87 -18.73 6.69
N LEU A 207 13.54 -17.64 7.38
CA LEU A 207 13.11 -16.39 6.76
C LEU A 207 14.24 -15.62 6.06
N GLY A 208 15.50 -16.07 6.18
CA GLY A 208 16.68 -15.42 5.59
C GLY A 208 17.05 -14.11 6.28
N ILE A 209 16.65 -13.93 7.55
CA ILE A 209 16.90 -12.70 8.29
C ILE A 209 18.32 -12.72 8.84
N LYS A 210 19.12 -11.74 8.40
CA LYS A 210 20.49 -11.55 8.88
C LYS A 210 20.50 -10.63 10.09
N TYR A 211 20.99 -11.14 11.21
CA TYR A 211 21.19 -10.39 12.44
C TYR A 211 22.66 -10.45 12.86
N GLU A 212 23.10 -9.46 13.65
CA GLU A 212 24.49 -9.34 14.11
C GLU A 212 24.73 -10.07 15.43
N ALA A 213 23.78 -9.97 16.36
CA ALA A 213 23.90 -10.55 17.68
C ALA A 213 22.54 -11.03 18.20
N VAL A 214 22.58 -12.04 19.06
CA VAL A 214 21.47 -12.49 19.89
C VAL A 214 21.75 -12.03 21.31
N THR A 215 20.77 -11.43 21.97
CA THR A 215 20.85 -10.93 23.35
C THR A 215 19.63 -11.37 24.14
N TYR A 216 19.76 -11.44 25.46
CA TYR A 216 18.66 -11.81 26.37
C TYR A 216 18.40 -10.64 27.32
N THR A 217 17.13 -10.35 27.62
CA THR A 217 16.78 -9.29 28.57
C THR A 217 17.28 -9.63 29.99
N SER A 218 17.27 -10.91 30.36
CA SER A 218 17.72 -11.38 31.68
C SER A 218 19.18 -11.06 32.00
N ASP A 219 20.06 -11.02 30.99
CA ASP A 219 21.47 -10.62 31.14
C ASP A 219 21.61 -9.17 31.64
N PHE A 220 20.59 -8.33 31.40
CA PHE A 220 20.58 -6.92 31.80
C PHE A 220 19.88 -6.67 33.14
N PHE A 221 19.35 -7.69 33.83
CA PHE A 221 18.67 -7.52 35.12
C PHE A 221 19.48 -6.76 36.17
N PRO A 222 20.80 -6.99 36.37
CA PRO A 222 21.57 -6.23 37.35
C PRO A 222 21.53 -4.73 37.10
N GLY A 223 21.67 -4.30 35.83
CA GLY A 223 21.60 -2.89 35.45
C GLY A 223 20.19 -2.33 35.53
N LEU A 224 19.17 -3.12 35.17
CA LEU A 224 17.77 -2.72 35.33
C LEU A 224 17.40 -2.46 36.79
N MET A 225 17.91 -3.30 37.72
CA MET A 225 17.71 -3.12 39.15
C MET A 225 18.45 -1.89 39.70
N GLU A 226 19.70 -1.67 39.28
CA GLU A 226 20.47 -0.48 39.67
C GLU A 226 19.81 0.82 39.21
N MET A 227 19.27 0.86 37.98
CA MET A 227 18.50 2.01 37.49
C MET A 227 17.23 2.22 38.31
N ALA A 228 16.50 1.14 38.61
CA ALA A 228 15.32 1.22 39.46
C ALA A 228 15.64 1.81 40.84
N GLU A 229 16.74 1.38 41.47
CA GLU A 229 17.20 1.90 42.76
C GLU A 229 17.69 3.35 42.69
N THR A 230 18.34 3.74 41.58
CA THR A 230 18.89 5.10 41.37
C THR A 230 17.80 6.12 41.05
N ASP A 231 16.73 5.72 40.35
CA ASP A 231 15.59 6.58 40.02
C ASP A 231 14.60 6.70 41.20
N LEU A 232 14.71 5.85 42.23
CA LEU A 232 13.82 5.80 43.38
C LEU A 232 14.03 6.85 44.51
N PRO A 233 15.12 7.64 44.62
CA PRO A 233 15.20 8.73 45.59
C PRO A 233 15.16 10.10 44.91
N GLY A 234 13.97 10.67 44.76
CA GLY A 234 13.80 12.14 44.74
C GLY A 234 13.27 12.80 43.47
N GLN A 235 12.91 12.07 42.42
CA GLN A 235 12.12 12.66 41.33
C GLN A 235 10.66 12.23 41.51
N GLY A 236 9.85 13.16 42.02
CA GLY A 236 8.41 13.00 42.17
C GLY A 236 7.73 12.79 40.82
N LEU A 237 7.70 11.54 40.37
CA LEU A 237 6.79 11.04 39.35
C LEU A 237 5.54 10.50 40.08
N CYS A 238 4.76 11.46 40.61
CA CYS A 238 3.35 11.35 40.98
C CYS A 238 2.67 12.63 40.51
#